data_AF-A0A0S8F605-F1
#
_entry.id   AF-A0A0S8F605-F1
#
_cell.length_a   1.000
_cell.length_b   1.000
_cell.length_c   1.000
_cell.angle_alpha   90.00
_cell.angle_beta   90.00
_cell.angle_gamma   90.00
#
_symmetry.space_group_name_H-M   'P 1'
#
loop_
_entity.id
_entity.type
_entity.pdbx_description
1 polymer ?
#
loop_
_entity_poly.entity_id
_entity_poly.type
_entity_poly.pdbx_seq_one_letter_code
_entity_poly.pdbx_strand_id
1 'polypeptide(L)' 'MRKIHGRDETTGDACGIYFFETQAALADLRETELAKTIPSAYEATEIRREIYEVLYPLYPERGPLPE' A
#
# COMPACT_ATOMS: atom_id res chain seq x y z
N MET A 1 -8.20 1.75 7.42
CA MET A 1 -7.03 1.50 6.55
C MET A 1 -6.96 0.03 6.21
N ARG A 2 -6.94 -0.33 4.92
CA ARG A 2 -6.71 -1.73 4.48
C ARG A 2 -5.32 -1.83 3.89
N LYS A 3 -4.63 -2.94 4.18
CA LYS A 3 -3.29 -3.23 3.66
C LYS A 3 -3.27 -4.63 3.05
N ILE A 4 -2.72 -4.73 1.86
CA ILE A 4 -2.40 -6.00 1.20
C ILE A 4 -0.88 -6.03 0.99
N HIS A 5 -0.26 -7.18 1.27
CA HIS A 5 1.16 -7.40 1.01
C HIS A 5 1.32 -8.34 -0.18
N GLY A 6 2.23 -7.99 -1.08
CA GLY A 6 2.66 -8.84 -2.17
C GLY A 6 4.16 -9.09 -2.10
N ARG A 7 4.58 -10.25 -2.60
CA ARG A 7 5.97 -10.57 -2.83
C ARG A 7 6.08 -11.30 -4.16
N ASP A 8 7.03 -10.89 -4.99
CA ASP A 8 7.42 -11.64 -6.17
C ASP A 8 8.58 -12.57 -5.78
N GLU A 9 8.36 -13.88 -5.87
CA GLU A 9 9.39 -14.88 -5.54
C GLU A 9 10.52 -14.93 -6.58
N THR A 10 10.27 -14.45 -7.79
CA THR A 10 11.22 -14.49 -8.91
C THR A 10 12.22 -13.33 -8.82
N THR A 11 11.74 -12.13 -8.51
CA THR A 11 12.58 -10.93 -8.42
C THR A 11 13.01 -10.61 -6.99
N GLY A 12 12.25 -11.11 -6.00
CA GLY A 12 12.42 -10.75 -4.60
C GLY A 12 11.70 -9.46 -4.20
N ASP A 13 11.03 -8.79 -5.14
CA ASP A 13 10.32 -7.54 -4.88
C ASP A 13 9.20 -7.74 -3.86
N ALA A 14 9.07 -6.77 -2.95
CA ALA A 14 7.99 -6.72 -1.98
C ALA A 14 7.17 -5.45 -2.17
N CYS A 15 5.84 -5.57 -2.03
CA CYS A 15 4.95 -4.42 -2.13
C CYS A 15 3.92 -4.40 -1.01
N GLY A 16 3.50 -3.18 -0.67
CA GLY A 16 2.36 -2.94 0.22
C GLY A 16 1.36 -2.04 -0.50
N ILE A 17 0.12 -2.52 -0.62
CA ILE A 17 -0.98 -1.77 -1.22
C ILE A 17 -1.86 -1.26 -0.09
N TYR A 18 -2.07 0.06 -0.03
CA TYR A 18 -2.81 0.72 1.03
C TYR A 18 -4.02 1.45 0.44
N PHE A 19 -5.18 1.24 1.06
CA PHE A 19 -6.41 1.95 0.71
C PHE A 19 -6.75 2.97 1.80
N PHE A 20 -6.94 4.21 1.37
CA PHE A 20 -7.33 5.35 2.20
C PHE A 20 -8.62 5.95 1.69
N GLU A 21 -9.48 6.39 2.61
CA GLU A 21 -10.70 7.12 2.27
C GLU A 21 -10.41 8.57 1.88
N THR A 22 -9.29 9.13 2.36
CA THR A 22 -8.91 10.53 2.12
C THR A 22 -7.42 10.67 1.85
N GLN A 23 -7.05 11.71 1.11
CA GLN A 23 -5.65 12.09 0.89
C GLN A 23 -4.94 12.51 2.19
N ALA A 24 -5.68 13.07 3.16
CA ALA A 24 -5.15 13.40 4.47
C ALA A 24 -4.66 12.15 5.22
N ALA A 25 -5.45 11.07 5.22
CA ALA A 25 -5.06 9.82 5.86
C ALA A 25 -3.81 9.18 5.20
N LEU A 26 -3.64 9.34 3.89
CA LEU A 26 -2.41 8.95 3.19
C LEU A 26 -1.22 9.79 3.67
N ALA A 27 -1.38 11.11 3.76
CA ALA A 27 -0.32 12.01 4.22
C ALA A 27 0.10 11.68 5.66
N ASP A 28 -0.87 11.48 6.55
CA ASP A 28 -0.63 11.14 7.96
C ASP A 28 0.17 9.84 8.10
N LEU A 29 -0.16 8.80 7.31
CA LEU A 29 0.59 7.55 7.35
C LEU A 29 2.07 7.76 7.01
N ARG A 30 2.38 8.59 6.01
CA ARG A 30 3.77 8.79 5.54
C ARG A 30 4.66 9.38 6.64
N GLU A 31 4.08 10.15 7.55
CA GLU A 31 4.80 10.76 8.67
C GLU A 31 5.01 9.80 9.85
N THR A 32 4.31 8.66 9.87
CA THR A 32 4.47 7.67 10.94
C THR A 32 5.83 7.00 10.92
N GLU A 33 6.36 6.67 12.10
CA GLU A 33 7.56 5.87 12.25
C GLU A 33 7.42 4.48 11.61
N LEU A 34 6.20 3.94 11.61
CA LEU A 34 5.89 2.70 10.89
C LEU A 34 6.20 2.85 9.40
N ALA A 35 5.69 3.89 8.73
CA ALA A 35 5.92 4.05 7.30
C ALA A 35 7.40 4.26 6.96
N LYS A 36 8.13 4.98 7.82
CA LYS A 36 9.57 5.24 7.67
C LYS A 36 10.43 3.98 7.85
N THR A 37 9.97 3.00 8.64
CA THR A 37 10.72 1.76 8.92
C THR A 37 10.38 0.61 7.97
N ILE A 38 9.38 0.76 7.09
CA ILE A 38 9.05 -0.29 6.12
C ILE A 38 10.25 -0.64 5.22
N PRO A 39 10.94 0.31 4.57
CA PRO A 39 12.04 -0.06 3.67
C PRO A 39 13.16 -0.82 4.37
N SER A 40 13.53 -0.42 5.59
CA SER A 40 14.57 -1.12 6.35
C SER A 40 14.14 -2.52 6.78
N ALA A 41 12.86 -2.73 7.11
CA ALA A 41 12.32 -4.04 7.47
C ALA A 41 12.36 -5.07 6.31
N TYR A 42 12.36 -4.60 5.06
CA TYR A 42 12.49 -5.44 3.86
C TYR A 42 13.88 -5.38 3.23
N GLU A 43 14.85 -4.74 3.89
CA GLU A 43 16.20 -4.51 3.35
C GLU A 43 16.17 -3.91 1.92
N ALA A 44 15.16 -3.09 1.65
CA ALA A 44 14.87 -2.58 0.32
C ALA A 44 15.95 -1.59 -0.12
N THR A 45 16.59 -1.90 -1.25
CA THR A 45 17.62 -1.04 -1.87
C THR A 45 17.02 -0.01 -2.82
N GLU A 46 15.84 -0.30 -3.38
CA GLU A 46 15.06 0.60 -4.21
C GLU A 46 13.63 0.72 -3.65
N ILE A 47 13.07 1.94 -3.69
CA ILE A 47 11.73 2.21 -3.15
C ILE A 47 10.92 2.97 -4.19
N ARG A 48 9.88 2.32 -4.73
CA ARG A 48 8.89 2.96 -5.58
C ARG A 48 7.61 3.25 -4.81
N ARG A 49 7.09 4.47 -4.93
CA ARG A 49 5.81 4.89 -4.34
C ARG A 49 4.91 5.41 -5.44
N GLU A 50 3.73 4.83 -5.54
CA GLU A 50 2.74 5.19 -6.55
C GLU A 50 1.42 5.48 -5.84
N ILE A 51 0.74 6.55 -6.27
CA ILE A 51 -0.54 6.98 -5.72
C ILE A 51 -1.53 6.96 -6.87
N TYR A 52 -2.64 6.25 -6.65
CA TYR A 52 -3.70 6.10 -7.64
C TYR A 52 -5.04 6.50 -7.02
N GLU A 53 -5.91 7.08 -7.85
CA GLU A 53 -7.31 7.26 -7.52
C GLU A 53 -8.09 6.00 -7.91
N VAL A 54 -8.89 5.47 -6.99
CA VAL A 54 -9.76 4.33 -7.29
C VAL A 54 -11.03 4.86 -7.95
N LEU A 55 -11.15 4.65 -9.26
CA LEU A 55 -12.31 5.14 -10.02
C LEU A 55 -13.54 4.23 -9.85
N TYR A 56 -13.36 2.92 -10.06
CA TYR A 56 -14.42 1.93 -9.96
C TYR A 56 -13.84 0.52 -9.73
N PRO A 57 -14.44 -0.29 -8.83
CA PRO A 57 -14.07 -1.69 -8.71
C PRO A 57 -14.58 -2.50 -9.90
N LEU A 58 -13.76 -3.41 -10.43
CA LEU A 58 -14.18 -4.31 -11.51
C LEU A 58 -15.29 -5.29 -11.05
N TYR A 59 -15.19 -5.76 -9.81
CA TYR A 59 -16.17 -6.61 -9.15
C TYR A 59 -16.57 -5.95 -7.82
N PRO A 60 -17.60 -5.09 -7.79
CA PRO A 60 -18.02 -4.38 -6.58
C PRO A 60 -18.28 -5.31 -5.38
N GLU A 61 -18.75 -6.52 -5.64
CA GLU A 61 -19.05 -7.56 -4.65
C GLU A 61 -17.83 -8.36 -4.15
N ARG A 62 -16.67 -8.18 -4.78
CA ARG A 62 -15.40 -8.89 -4.44
C ARG A 62 -14.22 -7.97 -4.18
N GLY A 63 -14.38 -6.67 -4.45
CA GLY A 63 -13.36 -5.66 -4.17
C GLY A 63 -13.02 -5.66 -2.67
N PRO A 64 -12.06 -4.84 -2.21
CA PRO A 64 -11.82 -4.69 -0.78
C PRO A 64 -13.08 -4.12 -0.11
N LEU A 65 -14.04 -5.00 0.22
CA LEU A 65 -15.40 -4.69 0.61
C LEU A 65 -15.38 -3.85 1.87
N PRO A 66 -15.79 -2.57 1.89
CA PRO A 66 -16.04 -1.89 3.15
C PRO A 66 -17.02 -2.73 3.97
N GLU A 67 -16.74 -2.92 5.27
CA GLU A 67 -17.79 -3.29 6.22
C GLU A 67 -18.59 -2.04 6.55
#